data_AF-A0A9E3SHZ3-F1
#
_entry.id   AF-A0A9E3SHZ3-F1
#
_cell.length_a   1.000
_cell.length_b   1.000
_cell.length_c   1.000
_cell.angle_alpha   90.00
_cell.angle_beta   90.00
_cell.angle_gamma   90.00
#
_symmetry.space_group_name_H-M   'P 1'
#
loop_
_entity.id
_entity.type
_entity.pdbx_description
1 polymer ?
#
loop_
_entity_poly.entity_id
_entity_poly.type
_entity_poly.pdbx_seq_one_letter_code
_entity_poly.pdbx_strand_id
1 'polypeptide(L)' 'EKEEDIVKIMGYGVMNTPALVIDGKVVLSGRLPNDKELKALLTNK' A
#
# COMPACT_ATOMS: atom_id res chain seq x y z
N GLU A 1 -5.66 3.68 -9.44
CA GLU A 1 -7.12 3.52 -9.35
C GLU A 1 -7.50 3.43 -7.89
N LYS A 2 -8.57 4.10 -7.44
CA LYS A 2 -9.04 3.97 -6.06
C LYS A 2 -9.82 2.66 -5.99
N GLU A 3 -9.34 1.70 -5.23
CA GLU A 3 -10.09 0.47 -5.00
C GLU A 3 -10.92 0.55 -3.72
N GLU A 4 -12.21 0.31 -3.86
CA GLU A 4 -13.20 0.32 -2.77
C GLU A 4 -13.74 -1.09 -2.49
N ASP A 5 -13.49 -2.05 -3.39
CA ASP A 5 -13.90 -3.44 -3.22
C ASP A 5 -13.02 -4.14 -2.17
N ILE A 6 -13.64 -4.44 -1.03
CA ILE A 6 -13.00 -5.15 0.08
C ILE A 6 -12.44 -6.51 -0.38
N VAL A 7 -13.11 -7.22 -1.28
CA VAL A 7 -12.67 -8.52 -1.77
C VAL A 7 -11.37 -8.39 -2.53
N LYS A 8 -11.24 -7.36 -3.38
CA LYS A 8 -9.98 -7.07 -4.08
C LYS A 8 -8.88 -6.66 -3.11
N ILE A 9 -9.18 -5.80 -2.13
CA ILE A 9 -8.21 -5.35 -1.12
C ILE A 9 -7.65 -6.55 -0.33
N MET A 10 -8.52 -7.46 0.12
CA MET A 10 -8.10 -8.69 0.79
C MET A 10 -7.30 -9.60 -0.14
N GLY A 11 -7.61 -9.62 -1.44
CA GLY A 11 -6.85 -10.33 -2.47
C GLY A 11 -5.38 -9.87 -2.59
N TYR A 12 -5.07 -8.63 -2.23
CA TYR A 12 -3.70 -8.13 -2.12
C TYR A 12 -2.97 -8.55 -0.83
N GLY A 13 -3.62 -9.32 0.07
CA GLY A 13 -3.07 -9.69 1.37
C GLY A 13 -3.09 -8.56 2.39
N VAL A 14 -3.86 -7.50 2.14
CA VAL A 14 -4.02 -6.37 3.05
C VAL A 14 -5.10 -6.71 4.08
N MET A 15 -4.68 -6.97 5.33
CA MET A 15 -5.62 -7.20 6.44
C MET A 15 -6.15 -5.90 7.06
N ASN A 16 -5.34 -4.82 7.02
CA ASN A 16 -5.67 -3.54 7.62
C ASN A 16 -5.29 -2.40 6.67
N THR A 17 -6.25 -1.53 6.36
CA THR A 17 -6.04 -0.26 5.68
C THR A 17 -5.67 0.83 6.71
N PRO A 18 -4.80 1.80 6.39
CA PRO A 18 -4.25 2.15 5.08
C PRO A 18 -3.15 1.19 4.61
N ALA A 19 -3.07 0.94 3.30
CA ALA A 19 -2.03 0.12 2.69
C ALA A 19 -1.55 0.72 1.37
N LEU A 20 -0.29 0.45 1.01
CA LEU A 20 0.35 0.88 -0.23
C LEU A 20 0.93 -0.35 -0.93
N VAL A 21 0.56 -0.52 -2.19
CA VAL A 21 0.99 -1.61 -3.06
C VAL A 21 1.67 -0.99 -4.28
N ILE A 22 2.89 -1.43 -4.59
CA ILE A 22 3.67 -0.98 -5.74
C ILE A 22 4.05 -2.23 -6.54
N ASP A 23 3.77 -2.24 -7.84
CA ASP A 23 4.06 -3.36 -8.75
C ASP A 23 3.53 -4.72 -8.25
N GLY A 24 2.33 -4.72 -7.64
CA GLY A 24 1.69 -5.92 -7.08
C GLY A 24 2.27 -6.40 -5.74
N LYS A 25 3.29 -5.71 -5.19
CA LYS A 25 3.87 -6.01 -3.89
C LYS A 25 3.38 -5.03 -2.82
N VAL A 26 2.87 -5.57 -1.72
CA VAL A 26 2.53 -4.77 -0.53
C VAL A 26 3.83 -4.23 0.07
N VAL A 27 3.99 -2.91 0.07
CA VAL A 27 5.15 -2.23 0.66
C VAL A 27 4.84 -1.67 2.05
N LEU A 28 3.56 -1.48 2.35
CA LEU A 28 3.09 -0.96 3.64
C LEU A 28 1.63 -1.37 3.86
N SER A 29 1.30 -1.77 5.08
CA SER A 29 -0.07 -2.11 5.51
C SER A 29 -0.28 -1.75 6.98
N GLY A 30 -1.42 -1.18 7.32
CA GLY A 30 -1.83 -0.90 8.70
C GLY A 30 -1.18 0.33 9.35
N ARG A 31 -0.42 1.15 8.61
CA ARG A 31 0.11 2.43 9.10
C ARG A 31 0.23 3.44 7.97
N LEU A 32 0.21 4.73 8.29
CA LEU A 32 0.52 5.80 7.35
C LEU A 32 2.02 6.12 7.42
N PRO A 33 2.78 6.05 6.31
CA PRO A 33 4.19 6.42 6.32
C PRO A 33 4.34 7.94 6.44
N ASN A 34 5.48 8.39 6.94
CA ASN A 34 5.82 9.82 6.90
C ASN A 34 6.32 10.24 5.50
N ASP A 35 6.38 11.55 5.23
CA ASP A 35 6.78 12.09 3.92
C ASP A 35 8.15 11.59 3.43
N LYS A 36 9.09 11.34 4.35
CA LYS A 36 10.44 10.84 4.01
C LYS A 36 10.38 9.36 3.60
N GLU A 37 9.68 8.53 4.38
CA GLU A 37 9.44 7.12 4.07
C GLU A 37 8.69 6.97 2.74
N LEU A 38 7.65 7.78 2.49
CA LEU A 38 6.88 7.74 1.26
C LEU A 38 7.73 8.09 0.04
N LYS A 39 8.57 9.13 0.13
CA LYS A 39 9.52 9.48 -0.94
C LYS A 39 10.51 8.35 -1.19
N ALA A 40 11.05 7.72 -0.15
CA ALA A 40 11.96 6.60 -0.30
C ALA A 40 11.29 5.42 -1.03
N LEU A 41 10.03 5.10 -0.69
CA LEU A 41 9.27 4.01 -1.30
C LEU A 41 8.96 4.25 -2.79
N LEU A 42 8.74 5.51 -3.19
CA LEU A 42 8.39 5.86 -4.58
C LEU A 42 9.61 6.15 -5.48
N THR A 43 10.75 6.48 -4.89
CA THR A 43 11.94 6.93 -5.64
C THR A 43 12.97 5.82 -5.84
N ASN A 44 12.90 4.71 -5.09
CA ASN A 44 13.80 3.58 -5.27
C ASN A 44 13.40 2.78 -6.54
N LYS A 45 13.89 3.23 -7.70
CA LYS A 45 14.00 2.45 -8.93
C LYS A 45 15.44 1.98 -9.12
#